data_AF-A0A5M9ZW43-F1
#
_entry.id   AF-A0A5M9ZW43-F1
#
_cell.length_a   1.000
_cell.length_b   1.000
_cell.length_c   1.000
_cell.angle_alpha   90.00
_cell.angle_beta   90.00
_cell.angle_gamma   90.00
#
_symmetry.space_group_name_H-M   'P 1'
#
loop_
_entity.id
_entity.type
_entity.pdbx_description
1 polymer ?
#
loop_
_entity_poly.entity_id
_entity_poly.type
_entity_poly.pdbx_seq_one_letter_code
_entity_poly.pdbx_strand_id
1 'polypeptide(L)'
;MGNNRNASSSVRHRWRIIRQAMRMELREHKVSFAVYVTLRVLVIAMAILQFFNGDYENVFLCVLTLLLLLAPAFIQLQLRIELPSVLEVIMLVFVFSAEILGEISAFYELFPFWDTVLHTLNGFLAAAIGFSLVDLLNRSDTTKFELSPAYLALVSFCFSMTIGVVWEFFEFAMDLLFGLDMQKDTVVHSISSVMLDPSHGNRIVSIPDITQVSVNGNDLGLGGYLDIGLIDTMEDLIVNFIGALVFSIIGFLYVKNRGRRDAIVDSLVPRRKTAAQDYLRVIIEQADKRTASSADDGERDRDR
;
A
#
# COMPACT_ATOMS: atom_id res chain seq x y z
N MET A 1 -9.33 42.15 -11.79
CA MET A 1 -10.08 40.87 -11.66
C MET A 1 -9.83 39.93 -12.86
N GLY A 2 -8.58 39.66 -13.24
CA GLY A 2 -8.25 38.97 -14.51
C GLY A 2 -7.46 37.65 -14.42
N ASN A 3 -6.97 37.24 -13.24
CA ASN A 3 -5.96 36.17 -13.17
C ASN A 3 -6.50 34.75 -12.84
N ASN A 4 -7.78 34.62 -12.47
CA ASN A 4 -8.32 33.36 -11.92
C ASN A 4 -8.86 32.39 -12.99
N ARG A 5 -9.14 32.86 -14.22
CA ARG A 5 -9.70 32.01 -15.28
C ARG A 5 -8.65 31.11 -15.94
N ASN A 6 -7.43 31.62 -16.17
CA ASN A 6 -6.32 30.88 -16.80
C ASN A 6 -5.71 29.79 -15.89
N ALA A 7 -5.66 30.02 -14.57
CA ALA A 7 -5.22 28.99 -13.63
C ALA A 7 -6.22 27.82 -13.56
N SER A 8 -7.53 28.13 -13.52
CA SER A 8 -8.59 27.12 -13.47
C SER A 8 -8.72 26.26 -14.74
N SER A 9 -8.36 26.81 -15.91
CA SER A 9 -8.35 26.06 -17.18
C SER A 9 -7.13 25.14 -17.27
N SER A 10 -5.96 25.60 -16.82
CA SER A 10 -4.72 24.81 -16.72
C SER A 10 -4.86 23.61 -15.77
N VAL A 11 -5.45 23.81 -14.58
CA VAL A 11 -5.70 22.72 -13.62
C VAL A 11 -6.68 21.70 -14.22
N ARG A 12 -7.82 22.14 -14.76
CA ARG A 12 -8.81 21.24 -15.39
C ARG A 12 -8.22 20.45 -16.56
N HIS A 13 -7.33 21.07 -17.33
CA HIS A 13 -6.61 20.41 -18.42
C HIS A 13 -5.66 19.32 -17.89
N ARG A 14 -4.84 19.63 -16.88
CA ARG A 14 -3.94 18.66 -16.24
C ARG A 14 -4.69 17.47 -15.65
N TRP A 15 -5.82 17.71 -14.98
CA TRP A 15 -6.69 16.65 -14.45
C TRP A 15 -7.27 15.76 -15.55
N ARG A 16 -7.62 16.32 -16.71
CA ARG A 16 -8.09 15.54 -17.86
C ARG A 16 -7.00 14.63 -18.40
N ILE A 17 -5.78 15.14 -18.55
CA ILE A 17 -4.61 14.36 -18.99
C ILE A 17 -4.35 13.20 -18.02
N ILE A 18 -4.26 13.49 -16.71
CA ILE A 18 -4.02 12.45 -15.69
C ILE A 18 -5.14 11.40 -15.71
N ARG A 19 -6.40 11.82 -15.78
CA ARG A 19 -7.54 10.89 -15.84
C ARG A 19 -7.49 10.01 -17.10
N GLN A 20 -7.07 10.57 -18.24
CA GLN A 20 -6.93 9.80 -19.47
C GLN A 20 -5.77 8.80 -19.37
N ALA A 21 -4.62 9.22 -18.82
CA ALA A 21 -3.48 8.35 -18.58
C ALA A 21 -3.84 7.20 -17.63
N MET A 22 -4.50 7.48 -16.50
CA MET A 22 -5.01 6.46 -15.56
C MET A 22 -5.94 5.44 -16.23
N ARG A 23 -6.80 5.88 -17.15
CA ARG A 23 -7.70 4.96 -17.87
C ARG A 23 -6.95 4.05 -18.84
N MET A 24 -5.88 4.54 -19.46
CA MET A 24 -5.03 3.73 -20.33
C MET A 24 -4.27 2.72 -19.48
N GLU A 25 -3.69 3.18 -18.37
CA GLU A 25 -2.97 2.36 -17.39
C GLU A 25 -3.81 1.17 -16.89
N LEU A 26 -5.01 1.46 -16.38
CA LEU A 26 -5.91 0.43 -15.86
C LEU A 26 -6.28 -0.64 -16.90
N ARG A 27 -6.22 -0.31 -18.19
CA ARG A 27 -6.62 -1.21 -19.29
C ARG A 27 -5.44 -1.91 -19.96
N GLU A 28 -4.22 -1.65 -19.52
CA GLU A 28 -3.01 -2.23 -20.11
C GLU A 28 -3.04 -3.76 -20.00
N HIS A 29 -3.26 -4.26 -18.79
CA HIS A 29 -3.32 -5.70 -18.52
C HIS A 29 -4.78 -6.16 -18.40
N LYS A 30 -5.23 -6.96 -19.37
CA LYS A 30 -6.63 -7.47 -19.42
C LYS A 30 -7.06 -8.20 -18.14
N VAL A 31 -6.15 -8.98 -17.54
CA VAL A 31 -6.42 -9.74 -16.31
C VAL A 31 -6.56 -8.80 -15.12
N SER A 32 -5.58 -7.92 -14.87
CA SER A 32 -5.66 -6.92 -13.80
C SER A 32 -6.90 -6.04 -13.95
N PHE A 33 -7.22 -5.63 -15.17
CA PHE A 33 -8.42 -4.83 -15.45
C PHE A 33 -9.71 -5.59 -15.09
N ALA A 34 -9.81 -6.87 -15.46
CA ALA A 34 -10.97 -7.69 -15.14
C ALA A 34 -11.14 -7.87 -13.62
N VAL A 35 -10.05 -8.12 -12.89
CA VAL A 35 -10.05 -8.21 -11.43
C VAL A 35 -10.47 -6.87 -10.81
N TYR A 36 -9.85 -5.78 -11.23
CA TYR A 36 -10.18 -4.42 -10.77
C TYR A 36 -11.66 -4.09 -10.96
N VAL A 37 -12.24 -4.36 -12.14
CA VAL A 37 -13.68 -4.11 -12.39
C VAL A 37 -14.55 -4.98 -11.48
N THR A 38 -14.18 -6.25 -11.32
CA THR A 38 -14.93 -7.20 -10.46
C THR A 38 -14.95 -6.73 -9.01
N LEU A 39 -13.78 -6.47 -8.43
CA LEU A 39 -13.66 -5.97 -7.05
C LEU A 39 -14.40 -4.65 -6.87
N ARG A 40 -14.29 -3.73 -7.84
CA ARG A 40 -14.98 -2.45 -7.79
C ARG A 40 -16.51 -2.60 -7.76
N VAL A 41 -17.07 -3.53 -8.54
CA VAL A 41 -18.51 -3.83 -8.51
C VAL A 41 -18.92 -4.39 -7.16
N LEU A 42 -18.13 -5.31 -6.59
CA LEU A 42 -18.39 -5.88 -5.27
C LEU A 42 -18.37 -4.82 -4.16
N VAL A 43 -17.38 -3.92 -4.17
CA VAL A 43 -17.29 -2.82 -3.20
C VAL A 43 -18.48 -1.86 -3.34
N ILE A 44 -18.91 -1.54 -4.57
CA ILE A 44 -20.10 -0.69 -4.78
C ILE A 44 -21.37 -1.38 -4.26
N ALA A 45 -21.52 -2.68 -4.50
CA ALA A 45 -22.65 -3.43 -3.96
C ALA A 45 -22.65 -3.44 -2.43
N MET A 46 -21.48 -3.63 -1.81
CA MET A 46 -21.31 -3.56 -0.35
C MET A 46 -21.66 -2.16 0.19
N ALA A 47 -21.18 -1.09 -0.46
CA ALA A 47 -21.49 0.28 -0.06
C ALA A 47 -23.00 0.56 -0.07
N ILE A 48 -23.70 0.07 -1.09
CA ILE A 48 -25.17 0.20 -1.17
C ILE A 48 -25.85 -0.58 -0.04
N LEU A 49 -25.40 -1.80 0.23
CA LEU A 49 -25.94 -2.62 1.31
C LEU A 49 -25.76 -1.94 2.68
N GLN A 50 -24.54 -1.46 2.97
CA GLN A 50 -24.23 -0.82 4.25
C GLN A 50 -24.95 0.52 4.42
N PHE A 51 -25.16 1.26 3.33
CA PHE A 51 -25.99 2.46 3.34
C PHE A 51 -27.43 2.16 3.78
N PHE A 52 -28.04 1.07 3.26
CA PHE A 52 -29.39 0.66 3.68
C PHE A 52 -29.44 0.08 5.09
N ASN A 53 -28.33 -0.49 5.58
CA ASN A 53 -28.20 -0.92 6.97
C ASN A 53 -28.01 0.26 7.95
N GLY A 54 -27.76 1.47 7.44
CA GLY A 54 -27.50 2.66 8.26
C GLY A 54 -26.08 2.74 8.82
N ASP A 55 -25.18 1.89 8.32
CA ASP A 55 -23.79 1.82 8.74
C ASP A 55 -22.91 2.73 7.87
N TYR A 56 -22.86 4.00 8.24
CA TYR A 56 -22.13 5.01 7.48
C TYR A 56 -20.62 4.92 7.61
N GLU A 57 -20.11 4.27 8.66
CA GLU A 57 -18.69 3.98 8.82
C GLU A 57 -18.23 2.99 7.75
N ASN A 58 -18.98 1.89 7.59
CA ASN A 58 -18.71 0.91 6.53
C ASN A 58 -18.91 1.49 5.12
N VAL A 59 -19.83 2.45 4.93
CA VAL A 59 -19.93 3.20 3.66
C VAL A 59 -18.68 4.04 3.41
N PHE A 60 -18.15 4.71 4.44
CA PHE A 60 -16.91 5.47 4.33
C PHE A 60 -15.73 4.57 3.94
N LEU A 61 -15.57 3.42 4.60
CA LEU A 61 -14.56 2.43 4.26
C LEU A 61 -14.69 1.96 2.81
N CYS A 62 -15.89 1.66 2.32
CA CYS A 62 -16.08 1.30 0.92
C CYS A 62 -15.62 2.41 -0.04
N VAL A 63 -15.88 3.68 0.27
CA VAL A 63 -15.40 4.82 -0.54
C VAL A 63 -13.88 4.90 -0.51
N LEU A 64 -13.26 4.71 0.66
CA LEU A 64 -11.80 4.64 0.80
C LEU A 64 -11.23 3.50 -0.05
N THR A 65 -11.78 2.29 0.03
CA THR A 65 -11.37 1.14 -0.78
C THR A 65 -11.45 1.45 -2.28
N LEU A 66 -12.52 2.10 -2.76
CA LEU A 66 -12.66 2.47 -4.17
C LEU A 66 -11.55 3.44 -4.65
N LEU A 67 -11.05 4.29 -3.75
CA LEU A 67 -9.90 5.16 -4.02
C LEU A 67 -8.59 4.36 -3.98
N LEU A 68 -8.40 3.49 -2.99
CA LEU A 68 -7.21 2.65 -2.84
C LEU A 68 -7.04 1.67 -4.02
N LEU A 69 -8.12 1.15 -4.61
CA LEU A 69 -8.06 0.34 -5.83
C LEU A 69 -7.48 1.09 -7.05
N LEU A 70 -7.36 2.42 -7.00
CA LEU A 70 -6.67 3.21 -8.02
C LEU A 70 -5.16 3.34 -7.75
N ALA A 71 -4.68 2.96 -6.57
CA ALA A 71 -3.30 3.15 -6.16
C ALA A 71 -2.28 2.48 -7.10
N PRO A 72 -2.45 1.22 -7.58
CA PRO A 72 -1.48 0.61 -8.50
C PRO A 72 -1.27 1.42 -9.79
N ALA A 73 -2.36 1.84 -10.44
CA ALA A 73 -2.28 2.67 -11.64
C ALA A 73 -1.66 4.05 -11.35
N PHE A 74 -1.99 4.64 -10.20
CA PHE A 74 -1.41 5.93 -9.78
C PHE A 74 0.11 5.83 -9.55
N ILE A 75 0.55 4.79 -8.86
CA ILE A 75 1.97 4.48 -8.60
C ILE A 75 2.72 4.30 -9.93
N GLN A 76 2.17 3.52 -10.87
CA GLN A 76 2.76 3.29 -12.19
C GLN A 76 2.94 4.58 -13.00
N LEU A 77 1.97 5.50 -12.94
CA LEU A 77 2.06 6.80 -13.61
C LEU A 77 3.07 7.72 -12.94
N GLN A 78 3.05 7.81 -11.61
CA GLN A 78 3.89 8.76 -10.87
C GLN A 78 5.35 8.34 -10.88
N LEU A 79 5.64 7.05 -10.73
CA LEU A 79 7.00 6.50 -10.68
C LEU A 79 7.55 6.09 -12.04
N ARG A 80 6.72 6.13 -13.11
CA ARG A 80 7.08 5.66 -14.46
C ARG A 80 7.60 4.22 -14.49
N ILE A 81 7.01 3.39 -13.62
CA ILE A 81 7.24 1.96 -13.55
C ILE A 81 6.05 1.20 -14.11
N GLU A 82 6.33 0.01 -14.62
CA GLU A 82 5.39 -0.99 -15.06
C GLU A 82 5.38 -2.10 -14.01
N LEU A 83 4.23 -2.29 -13.36
CA LEU A 83 4.02 -3.37 -12.40
C LEU A 83 3.62 -4.63 -13.20
N PRO A 84 4.20 -5.80 -12.90
CA PRO A 84 3.73 -7.04 -13.50
C PRO A 84 2.27 -7.28 -13.13
N SER A 85 1.48 -7.84 -14.04
CA SER A 85 0.05 -8.09 -13.81
C SER A 85 -0.22 -8.94 -12.57
N VAL A 86 0.67 -9.89 -12.24
CA VAL A 86 0.60 -10.68 -11.01
C VAL A 86 0.68 -9.78 -9.78
N LEU A 87 1.67 -8.90 -9.71
CA LEU A 87 1.86 -7.98 -8.59
C LEU A 87 0.66 -7.02 -8.47
N GLU A 88 0.18 -6.48 -9.59
CA GLU A 88 -1.01 -5.63 -9.65
C GLU A 88 -2.26 -6.33 -9.10
N VAL A 89 -2.50 -7.58 -9.51
CA VAL A 89 -3.61 -8.38 -8.98
C VAL A 89 -3.44 -8.63 -7.47
N ILE A 90 -2.24 -8.96 -7.00
CA ILE A 90 -1.98 -9.15 -5.56
C ILE A 90 -2.29 -7.87 -4.79
N MET A 91 -1.86 -6.69 -5.26
CA MET A 91 -2.18 -5.42 -4.60
C MET A 91 -3.68 -5.13 -4.58
N LEU A 92 -4.40 -5.39 -5.67
CA LEU A 92 -5.85 -5.17 -5.74
C LEU A 92 -6.62 -6.10 -4.78
N VAL A 93 -6.24 -7.37 -4.75
CA VAL A 93 -6.82 -8.35 -3.84
C VAL A 93 -6.46 -8.02 -2.39
N PHE A 94 -5.22 -7.61 -2.11
CA PHE A 94 -4.78 -7.18 -0.79
C PHE A 94 -5.65 -6.03 -0.24
N VAL A 95 -5.84 -4.96 -1.02
CA VAL A 95 -6.70 -3.82 -0.62
C VAL A 95 -8.13 -4.26 -0.33
N PHE A 96 -8.68 -5.13 -1.16
CA PHE A 96 -10.03 -5.66 -0.93
C PHE A 96 -10.10 -6.55 0.32
N SER A 97 -9.09 -7.39 0.53
CA SER A 97 -9.01 -8.29 1.68
C SER A 97 -8.87 -7.53 3.00
N ALA A 98 -8.02 -6.52 3.08
CA ALA A 98 -7.86 -5.71 4.28
C ALA A 98 -9.15 -4.93 4.61
N GLU A 99 -9.64 -4.13 3.67
CA GLU A 99 -10.71 -3.16 3.95
C GLU A 99 -12.12 -3.79 3.96
N ILE A 100 -12.42 -4.72 3.04
CA ILE A 100 -13.80 -5.22 2.90
C ILE A 100 -14.00 -6.53 3.66
N LEU A 101 -13.05 -7.45 3.54
CA LEU A 101 -13.14 -8.73 4.25
C LEU A 101 -12.69 -8.58 5.70
N GLY A 102 -11.58 -7.89 5.94
CA GLY A 102 -11.06 -7.61 7.28
C GLY A 102 -12.04 -6.77 8.10
N GLU A 103 -12.18 -5.49 7.76
CA GLU A 103 -12.98 -4.54 8.56
C GLU A 103 -14.49 -4.82 8.49
N ILE A 104 -15.08 -4.82 7.28
CA ILE A 104 -16.54 -4.90 7.16
C ILE A 104 -17.08 -6.31 7.44
N SER A 105 -16.34 -7.35 7.06
CA SER A 105 -16.78 -8.75 7.21
C SER A 105 -16.18 -9.45 8.44
N ALA A 106 -15.44 -8.72 9.28
CA ALA A 106 -14.81 -9.19 10.52
C ALA A 106 -13.84 -10.38 10.34
N PHE A 107 -13.10 -10.45 9.24
CA PHE A 107 -12.17 -11.57 9.01
C PHE A 107 -10.99 -11.59 9.98
N TYR A 108 -10.63 -10.44 10.56
CA TYR A 108 -9.65 -10.36 11.65
C TYR A 108 -10.04 -11.22 12.86
N GLU A 109 -11.33 -11.30 13.16
CA GLU A 109 -11.86 -12.14 14.25
C GLU A 109 -12.15 -13.58 13.82
N LEU A 110 -12.61 -13.76 12.57
CA LEU A 110 -13.09 -15.06 12.10
C LEU A 110 -11.97 -16.02 11.68
N PHE A 111 -10.85 -15.48 11.18
CA PHE A 111 -9.75 -16.26 10.64
C PHE A 111 -8.44 -15.93 11.37
N PRO A 112 -7.90 -16.85 12.21
CA PRO A 112 -6.78 -16.56 13.12
C PRO A 112 -5.47 -16.09 12.46
N PHE A 113 -5.32 -16.27 11.15
CA PHE A 113 -4.10 -15.90 10.42
C PHE A 113 -4.35 -14.79 9.40
N TRP A 114 -5.55 -14.18 9.41
CA TRP A 114 -5.92 -13.18 8.42
C TRP A 114 -4.94 -12.01 8.42
N ASP A 115 -4.69 -11.49 9.61
CA ASP A 115 -3.83 -10.34 9.82
C ASP A 115 -2.37 -10.65 9.51
N THR A 116 -1.85 -11.72 10.10
CA THR A 116 -0.52 -12.27 9.81
C THR A 116 -0.24 -12.40 8.31
N VAL A 117 -1.22 -12.89 7.52
CA VAL A 117 -1.09 -13.04 6.06
C VAL A 117 -1.04 -11.68 5.38
N LEU A 118 -1.90 -10.74 5.76
CA LEU A 118 -1.91 -9.40 5.19
C LEU A 118 -0.60 -8.67 5.50
N HIS A 119 -0.12 -8.68 6.74
CA HIS A 119 1.14 -8.02 7.11
C HIS A 119 2.35 -8.70 6.44
N THR A 120 2.36 -10.02 6.28
CA THR A 120 3.38 -10.69 5.47
C THR A 120 3.36 -10.22 4.00
N LEU A 121 2.18 -10.12 3.39
CA LEU A 121 2.04 -9.63 2.02
C LEU A 121 2.43 -8.16 1.89
N ASN A 122 2.09 -7.33 2.89
CA ASN A 122 2.45 -5.92 2.91
C ASN A 122 3.98 -5.74 2.90
N GLY A 123 4.70 -6.45 3.77
CA GLY A 123 6.16 -6.46 3.77
C GLY A 123 6.76 -6.93 2.43
N PHE A 124 6.18 -7.96 1.81
CA PHE A 124 6.62 -8.41 0.49
C PHE A 124 6.41 -7.35 -0.61
N LEU A 125 5.22 -6.74 -0.65
CA LEU A 125 4.83 -5.75 -1.66
C LEU A 125 5.61 -4.44 -1.51
N ALA A 126 5.78 -3.96 -0.29
CA ALA A 126 6.53 -2.74 0.00
C ALA A 126 8.01 -2.91 -0.37
N ALA A 127 8.62 -4.08 -0.10
CA ALA A 127 9.95 -4.41 -0.59
C ALA A 127 10.02 -4.45 -2.13
N ALA A 128 8.98 -4.94 -2.82
CA ALA A 128 8.90 -4.93 -4.27
C ALA A 128 8.89 -3.52 -4.87
N ILE A 129 8.10 -2.62 -4.28
CA ILE A 129 8.05 -1.21 -4.67
C ILE A 129 9.39 -0.52 -4.37
N GLY A 130 9.95 -0.73 -3.17
CA GLY A 130 11.25 -0.19 -2.76
C GLY A 130 12.37 -0.61 -3.71
N PHE A 131 12.43 -1.91 -4.05
CA PHE A 131 13.37 -2.43 -5.03
C PHE A 131 13.25 -1.74 -6.38
N SER A 132 12.02 -1.55 -6.86
CA SER A 132 11.75 -0.92 -8.16
C SER A 132 12.22 0.53 -8.21
N LEU A 133 12.03 1.27 -7.12
CA LEU A 133 12.50 2.65 -6.98
C LEU A 133 14.03 2.72 -7.07
N VAL A 134 14.73 1.90 -6.28
CA VAL A 134 16.19 1.91 -6.24
C VAL A 134 16.77 1.40 -7.55
N ASP A 135 16.16 0.37 -8.16
CA ASP A 135 16.59 -0.12 -9.46
C ASP A 135 16.39 0.93 -10.58
N LEU A 136 15.29 1.67 -10.54
CA LEU A 136 15.05 2.77 -11.50
C LEU A 136 16.10 3.88 -11.36
N LEU A 137 16.50 4.22 -10.12
CA LEU A 137 17.59 5.15 -9.86
C LEU A 137 18.93 4.61 -10.36
N ASN A 138 19.23 3.34 -10.07
CA ASN A 138 20.48 2.68 -10.45
C ASN A 138 20.67 2.59 -11.98
N ARG A 139 19.57 2.54 -12.74
CA ARG A 139 19.55 2.50 -14.21
C ARG A 139 19.50 3.89 -14.87
N SER A 140 19.64 4.98 -14.11
CA SER A 140 19.64 6.32 -14.71
C SER A 140 21.00 6.64 -15.34
N ASP A 141 21.02 7.15 -16.57
CA ASP A 141 22.27 7.55 -17.24
C ASP A 141 23.03 8.68 -16.50
N THR A 142 22.35 9.32 -15.53
CA THR A 142 22.88 10.38 -14.67
C THR A 142 23.52 9.88 -13.37
N THR A 143 23.24 8.65 -12.94
CA THR A 143 23.83 8.08 -11.72
C THR A 143 25.16 7.40 -12.02
N LYS A 144 26.23 7.87 -11.36
CA LYS A 144 27.61 7.41 -11.58
C LYS A 144 27.99 6.12 -10.84
N PHE A 145 27.06 5.49 -10.13
CA PHE A 145 27.33 4.32 -9.29
C PHE A 145 26.42 3.17 -9.68
N GLU A 146 27.02 2.03 -10.06
CA GLU A 146 26.31 0.76 -10.16
C GLU A 146 26.23 0.13 -8.76
N LEU A 147 25.05 0.15 -8.17
CA LEU A 147 24.81 -0.46 -6.86
C LEU A 147 24.93 -1.99 -6.95
N SER A 148 25.58 -2.59 -5.95
CA SER A 148 25.68 -4.04 -5.87
C SER A 148 24.30 -4.68 -5.62
N PRO A 149 24.07 -5.92 -6.08
CA PRO A 149 22.83 -6.65 -5.80
C PRO A 149 22.47 -6.69 -4.31
N ALA A 150 23.49 -6.82 -3.44
CA ALA A 150 23.31 -6.86 -1.99
C ALA A 150 22.81 -5.52 -1.44
N TYR A 151 23.35 -4.41 -1.95
CA TYR A 151 22.93 -3.08 -1.52
C TYR A 151 21.48 -2.79 -1.96
N LEU A 152 21.11 -3.16 -3.19
CA LEU A 152 19.72 -3.02 -3.67
C LEU A 152 18.74 -3.79 -2.76
N ALA A 153 19.05 -5.04 -2.44
CA ALA A 153 18.23 -5.87 -1.55
C ALA A 153 18.11 -5.28 -0.14
N LEU A 154 19.20 -4.78 0.42
CA LEU A 154 19.20 -4.14 1.75
C LEU A 154 18.34 -2.87 1.77
N VAL A 155 18.49 -1.98 0.78
CA VAL A 155 17.69 -0.75 0.74
C VAL A 155 16.21 -1.07 0.54
N SER A 156 15.88 -2.05 -0.29
CA SER A 156 14.49 -2.51 -0.50
C SER A 156 13.87 -3.05 0.80
N PHE A 157 14.65 -3.83 1.54
CA PHE A 157 14.26 -4.35 2.83
C PHE A 157 14.02 -3.23 3.85
N CYS A 158 14.96 -2.29 3.99
CA CYS A 158 14.81 -1.15 4.91
C CYS A 158 13.64 -0.24 4.53
N PHE A 159 13.42 -0.01 3.24
CA PHE A 159 12.26 0.73 2.74
C PHE A 159 10.96 0.04 3.19
N SER A 160 10.86 -1.27 3.00
CA SER A 160 9.69 -2.05 3.43
C SER A 160 9.44 -1.95 4.93
N MET A 161 10.47 -2.16 5.75
CA MET A 161 10.33 -2.07 7.21
C MET A 161 9.93 -0.67 7.67
N THR A 162 10.38 0.37 6.96
CA THR A 162 9.95 1.74 7.24
C THR A 162 8.46 1.93 7.00
N ILE A 163 7.91 1.34 5.93
CA ILE A 163 6.46 1.38 5.67
C ILE A 163 5.68 0.66 6.78
N GLY A 164 6.14 -0.53 7.20
CA GLY A 164 5.54 -1.26 8.33
C GLY A 164 5.51 -0.41 9.61
N VAL A 165 6.64 0.16 10.02
CA VAL A 165 6.71 1.03 11.21
C VAL A 165 5.80 2.25 11.10
N VAL A 166 5.68 2.86 9.92
CA VAL A 166 4.78 4.01 9.71
C VAL A 166 3.32 3.60 9.85
N TRP A 167 2.97 2.36 9.49
CA TRP A 167 1.64 1.81 9.69
C TRP A 167 1.34 1.60 11.18
N GLU A 168 2.25 0.99 11.95
CA GLU A 168 2.10 0.85 13.41
C GLU A 168 1.93 2.20 14.12
N PHE A 169 2.65 3.22 13.67
CA PHE A 169 2.49 4.58 14.21
C PHE A 169 1.12 5.18 13.90
N PHE A 170 0.54 4.83 12.76
CA PHE A 170 -0.80 5.24 12.40
C PHE A 170 -1.83 4.55 13.30
N GLU A 171 -1.73 3.24 13.47
CA GLU A 171 -2.65 2.46 14.32
C GLU A 171 -2.62 2.94 15.76
N PHE A 172 -1.41 3.03 16.34
CA PHE A 172 -1.23 3.56 17.68
C PHE A 172 -1.84 4.97 17.83
N ALA A 173 -1.64 5.84 16.83
CA ALA A 173 -2.19 7.18 16.86
C ALA A 173 -3.72 7.18 16.77
N MET A 174 -4.30 6.26 16.01
CA MET A 174 -5.75 6.13 15.89
C MET A 174 -6.37 5.62 17.20
N ASP A 175 -5.76 4.63 17.83
CA ASP A 175 -6.21 4.08 19.11
C ASP A 175 -6.11 5.14 20.21
N LEU A 176 -5.00 5.88 20.25
CA LEU A 176 -4.79 6.93 21.25
C LEU A 176 -5.69 8.15 21.07
N LEU A 177 -5.86 8.64 19.84
CA LEU A 177 -6.52 9.93 19.57
C LEU A 177 -8.03 9.80 19.34
N PHE A 178 -8.47 8.66 18.82
CA PHE A 178 -9.85 8.44 18.42
C PHE A 178 -10.53 7.30 19.20
N GLY A 179 -9.78 6.57 20.03
CA GLY A 179 -10.33 5.45 20.81
C GLY A 179 -10.79 4.30 19.92
N LEU A 180 -10.09 4.09 18.81
CA LEU A 180 -10.26 2.91 17.98
C LEU A 180 -9.49 1.73 18.60
N ASP A 181 -9.58 0.57 17.95
CA ASP A 181 -8.90 -0.67 18.33
C ASP A 181 -8.28 -1.28 17.07
N MET A 182 -7.27 -0.58 16.54
CA MET A 182 -6.52 -1.01 15.38
C MET A 182 -5.46 -2.05 15.77
N GLN A 183 -4.74 -1.86 16.89
CA GLN A 183 -3.68 -2.76 17.36
C GLN A 183 -4.18 -4.02 18.09
N LYS A 184 -5.33 -4.55 17.70
CA LYS A 184 -6.04 -5.73 18.27
C LYS A 184 -5.49 -6.29 19.61
N ASP A 185 -6.18 -5.98 20.70
CA ASP A 185 -5.77 -6.42 22.04
C ASP A 185 -5.71 -7.95 22.20
N THR A 186 -4.72 -8.43 22.97
CA THR A 186 -4.50 -9.88 23.21
C THR A 186 -4.64 -10.23 24.69
N VAL A 187 -5.31 -11.34 25.00
CA VAL A 187 -5.38 -11.85 26.38
C VAL A 187 -4.11 -12.65 26.70
N VAL A 188 -3.37 -12.21 27.72
CA VAL A 188 -2.21 -12.90 28.28
C VAL A 188 -2.44 -13.35 29.72
N HIS A 189 -1.79 -14.45 30.10
CA HIS A 189 -1.93 -15.06 31.43
C HIS A 189 -0.76 -14.75 32.36
N SER A 190 0.19 -13.93 31.93
CA SER A 190 1.31 -13.53 32.76
C SER A 190 1.88 -12.20 32.29
N ILE A 191 2.25 -11.32 33.23
CA ILE A 191 3.00 -10.11 32.92
C ILE A 191 4.30 -10.08 33.71
N SER A 192 5.33 -9.46 33.13
CA SER A 192 6.62 -9.21 33.79
C SER A 192 6.99 -7.76 33.60
N SER A 193 7.16 -7.02 34.69
CA SER A 193 7.43 -5.58 34.62
C SER A 193 8.38 -5.14 35.72
N VAL A 194 9.27 -4.22 35.37
CA VAL A 194 10.14 -3.52 36.34
C VAL A 194 9.36 -2.48 37.14
N MET A 195 8.21 -2.02 36.63
CA MET A 195 7.34 -1.06 37.33
C MET A 195 6.77 -1.65 38.63
N LEU A 196 6.70 -2.98 38.72
CA LEU A 196 6.20 -3.71 39.87
C LEU A 196 7.26 -3.89 40.97
N ASP A 197 8.49 -3.40 40.77
CA ASP A 197 9.53 -3.44 41.81
C ASP A 197 9.16 -2.49 42.97
N PRO A 198 8.85 -3.03 44.17
CA PRO A 198 8.46 -2.20 45.32
C PRO A 198 9.60 -1.31 45.83
N SER A 199 10.85 -1.60 45.45
CA SER A 199 12.01 -0.79 45.78
C SER A 199 12.27 0.34 44.77
N HIS A 200 11.47 0.42 43.69
CA HIS A 200 11.73 1.26 42.52
C HIS A 200 13.14 1.07 41.93
N GLY A 201 13.67 -0.16 42.04
CA GLY A 201 14.86 -0.60 41.33
C GLY A 201 14.55 -1.09 39.92
N ASN A 202 15.56 -1.58 39.20
CA ASN A 202 15.41 -2.15 37.86
C ASN A 202 15.34 -3.68 37.91
N ARG A 203 14.55 -4.24 38.85
CA ARG A 203 14.37 -5.70 38.98
C ARG A 203 13.03 -6.10 38.39
N ILE A 204 13.04 -7.20 37.65
CA ILE A 204 11.84 -7.74 37.03
C ILE A 204 10.99 -8.41 38.12
N VAL A 205 9.72 -8.03 38.21
CA VAL A 205 8.71 -8.71 39.02
C VAL A 205 7.63 -9.24 38.08
N SER A 206 7.24 -10.51 38.29
CA SER A 206 6.28 -11.20 37.43
C SER A 206 5.01 -11.54 38.19
N ILE A 207 3.87 -11.45 37.50
CA ILE A 207 2.58 -11.94 37.96
C ILE A 207 2.20 -13.09 37.04
N PRO A 208 2.44 -14.36 37.44
CA PRO A 208 2.01 -15.53 36.68
C PRO A 208 0.52 -15.85 36.94
N ASP A 209 -0.03 -16.76 36.13
CA ASP A 209 -1.35 -17.39 36.31
C ASP A 209 -2.51 -16.39 36.49
N ILE A 210 -2.49 -15.31 35.70
CA ILE A 210 -3.57 -14.33 35.67
C ILE A 210 -4.82 -14.98 35.07
N THR A 211 -5.85 -15.11 35.89
CA THR A 211 -7.14 -15.70 35.54
C THR A 211 -8.27 -14.68 35.56
N GLN A 212 -8.05 -13.51 36.18
CA GLN A 212 -9.07 -12.48 36.35
C GLN A 212 -8.42 -11.11 36.52
N VAL A 213 -8.99 -10.09 35.87
CA VAL A 213 -8.66 -8.68 36.07
C VAL A 213 -9.92 -7.92 36.43
N SER A 214 -9.88 -7.11 37.48
CA SER A 214 -11.00 -6.29 37.93
C SER A 214 -10.75 -4.81 37.65
N VAL A 215 -11.65 -4.15 36.93
CA VAL A 215 -11.62 -2.71 36.64
C VAL A 215 -12.77 -2.02 37.36
N ASN A 216 -12.47 -1.05 38.21
CA ASN A 216 -13.46 -0.35 39.04
C ASN A 216 -14.34 -1.30 39.89
N GLY A 217 -13.75 -2.41 40.36
CA GLY A 217 -14.43 -3.42 41.20
C GLY A 217 -15.30 -4.42 40.43
N ASN A 218 -15.37 -4.31 39.09
CA ASN A 218 -16.08 -5.28 38.25
C ASN A 218 -15.08 -6.19 37.54
N ASP A 219 -15.40 -7.48 37.47
CA ASP A 219 -14.65 -8.42 36.66
C ASP A 219 -14.76 -8.08 35.17
N LEU A 220 -13.62 -8.03 34.48
CA LEU A 220 -13.56 -7.81 33.04
C LEU A 220 -14.02 -9.04 32.25
N GLY A 221 -13.97 -10.24 32.86
CA GLY A 221 -14.55 -11.46 32.29
C GLY A 221 -13.75 -12.11 31.16
N LEU A 222 -12.50 -11.69 30.93
CA LEU A 222 -11.65 -12.19 29.83
C LEU A 222 -10.84 -13.44 30.17
N GLY A 223 -10.81 -13.87 31.45
CA GLY A 223 -10.02 -15.02 31.87
C GLY A 223 -8.50 -14.78 31.92
N GLY A 224 -8.05 -13.52 31.81
CA GLY A 224 -6.64 -13.13 31.79
C GLY A 224 -6.45 -11.60 31.85
N TYR A 225 -5.23 -11.15 31.58
CA TYR A 225 -4.87 -9.74 31.43
C TYR A 225 -4.94 -9.32 29.96
N LEU A 226 -5.56 -8.17 29.67
CA LEU A 226 -5.64 -7.62 28.33
C LEU A 226 -4.38 -6.81 28.03
N ASP A 227 -3.52 -7.32 27.15
CA ASP A 227 -2.39 -6.58 26.59
C ASP A 227 -2.90 -5.61 25.54
N ILE A 228 -2.53 -4.34 25.69
CA ILE A 228 -3.00 -3.26 24.82
C ILE A 228 -2.02 -3.12 23.65
N GLY A 229 -2.32 -3.82 22.57
CA GLY A 229 -1.68 -3.80 21.26
C GLY A 229 -0.17 -4.00 21.10
N LEU A 230 0.58 -4.24 22.17
CA LEU A 230 2.03 -4.46 22.05
C LEU A 230 2.35 -5.77 21.32
N ILE A 231 1.65 -6.85 21.68
CA ILE A 231 1.88 -8.17 21.05
C ILE A 231 1.52 -8.13 19.57
N ASP A 232 0.39 -7.50 19.24
CA ASP A 232 -0.12 -7.31 17.88
C ASP A 232 0.89 -6.55 17.00
N THR A 233 1.25 -5.33 17.41
CA THR A 233 2.29 -4.53 16.72
C THR A 233 3.59 -5.29 16.51
N MET A 234 4.02 -6.06 17.51
CA MET A 234 5.27 -6.82 17.39
C MET A 234 5.12 -8.02 16.45
N GLU A 235 3.99 -8.73 16.46
CA GLU A 235 3.69 -9.79 15.49
C GLU A 235 3.71 -9.24 14.07
N ASP A 236 3.03 -8.12 13.86
CA ASP A 236 2.94 -7.44 12.57
C ASP A 236 4.28 -7.01 12.00
N LEU A 237 5.12 -6.37 12.81
CA LEU A 237 6.48 -6.01 12.39
C LEU A 237 7.33 -7.25 12.07
N ILE A 238 7.15 -8.36 12.80
CA ILE A 238 7.88 -9.61 12.55
C ILE A 238 7.43 -10.25 11.23
N VAL A 239 6.13 -10.32 10.96
CA VAL A 239 5.64 -10.96 9.74
C VAL A 239 5.87 -10.07 8.50
N ASN A 240 5.78 -8.75 8.65
CA ASN A 240 6.27 -7.78 7.66
C ASN A 240 7.77 -8.00 7.36
N PHE A 241 8.59 -8.20 8.38
CA PHE A 241 10.03 -8.51 8.23
C PHE A 241 10.24 -9.77 7.38
N ILE A 242 9.48 -10.83 7.64
CA ILE A 242 9.58 -12.08 6.89
C ILE A 242 9.25 -11.85 5.41
N GLY A 243 8.13 -11.18 5.13
CA GLY A 243 7.72 -10.83 3.76
C GLY A 243 8.77 -10.00 3.01
N ALA A 244 9.30 -8.96 3.67
CA ALA A 244 10.33 -8.09 3.13
C ALA A 244 11.63 -8.84 2.85
N LEU A 245 12.07 -9.72 3.77
CA LEU A 245 13.26 -10.53 3.61
C LEU A 245 13.15 -11.49 2.43
N VAL A 246 12.00 -12.16 2.29
CA VAL A 246 11.74 -13.07 1.17
C VAL A 246 11.83 -12.32 -0.16
N PHE A 247 11.18 -11.17 -0.29
CA PHE A 247 11.27 -10.38 -1.52
C PHE A 247 12.71 -9.91 -1.78
N SER A 248 13.42 -9.41 -0.75
CA SER A 248 14.79 -8.93 -0.93
C SER A 248 15.76 -10.02 -1.38
N ILE A 249 15.56 -11.28 -0.97
CA ILE A 249 16.31 -12.43 -1.50
C ILE A 249 15.98 -12.63 -2.99
N ILE A 250 14.71 -12.57 -3.38
CA ILE A 250 14.28 -12.67 -4.79
C ILE A 250 14.91 -11.54 -5.62
N GLY A 251 14.85 -10.30 -5.13
CA GLY A 251 15.46 -9.12 -5.77
C GLY A 251 16.98 -9.23 -5.89
N PHE A 252 17.66 -9.77 -4.87
CA PHE A 252 19.09 -10.05 -4.94
C PHE A 252 19.43 -11.05 -6.06
N LEU A 253 18.71 -12.16 -6.12
CA LEU A 253 18.89 -13.20 -7.14
C LEU A 253 18.59 -12.66 -8.54
N TYR A 254 17.55 -11.82 -8.68
CA TYR A 254 17.22 -11.14 -9.93
C TYR A 254 18.39 -10.34 -10.48
N VAL A 255 18.97 -9.46 -9.66
CA VAL A 255 20.06 -8.57 -10.11
C VAL A 255 21.33 -9.39 -10.37
N LYS A 256 21.64 -10.36 -9.51
CA LYS A 256 22.82 -11.24 -9.66
C LYS A 256 22.77 -12.08 -10.92
N ASN A 257 21.59 -12.55 -11.32
CA ASN A 257 21.38 -13.40 -12.49
C ASN A 257 20.97 -12.62 -13.75
N ARG A 258 21.10 -11.29 -13.75
CA ARG A 258 20.77 -10.43 -14.90
C ARG A 258 21.41 -10.96 -16.19
N GLY A 259 20.56 -11.30 -17.15
CA GLY A 259 20.95 -11.87 -18.45
C GLY A 259 20.51 -13.32 -18.66
N ARG A 260 20.10 -14.04 -17.61
CA ARG A 260 19.37 -15.32 -17.72
C ARG A 260 17.90 -15.04 -17.46
N ARG A 261 17.03 -15.36 -18.44
CA ARG A 261 15.57 -15.21 -18.27
C ARG A 261 15.07 -16.19 -17.21
N ASP A 262 14.50 -15.67 -16.14
CA ASP A 262 13.80 -16.42 -15.11
C ASP A 262 12.34 -15.93 -15.04
N ALA A 263 11.43 -16.78 -15.51
CA ALA A 263 10.02 -16.42 -15.68
C ALA A 263 9.32 -16.08 -14.36
N ILE A 264 9.75 -16.68 -13.23
CA ILE A 264 9.15 -16.43 -11.92
C ILE A 264 9.52 -15.02 -11.47
N VAL A 265 10.81 -14.69 -11.56
CA VAL A 265 11.32 -13.40 -11.12
C VAL A 265 10.81 -12.27 -12.01
N ASP A 266 10.77 -12.47 -13.33
CA ASP A 266 10.24 -11.48 -14.29
C ASP A 266 8.73 -11.18 -14.09
N SER A 267 8.01 -12.08 -13.43
CA SER A 267 6.58 -11.91 -13.09
C SER A 267 6.33 -11.15 -11.78
N LEU A 268 7.36 -10.95 -10.95
CA LEU A 268 7.26 -10.32 -9.63
C LEU A 268 8.00 -8.99 -9.54
N VAL A 269 9.02 -8.78 -10.38
CA VAL A 269 9.86 -7.58 -10.35
C VAL A 269 9.34 -6.50 -11.31
N PRO A 270 9.00 -5.29 -10.81
CA PRO A 270 8.62 -4.18 -11.65
C PRO A 270 9.73 -3.67 -12.55
N ARG A 271 9.33 -3.06 -13.66
CA ARG A 271 10.24 -2.63 -14.72
C ARG A 271 10.03 -1.16 -15.05
N ARG A 272 11.02 -0.52 -15.63
CA ARG A 272 10.87 0.84 -16.14
C ARG A 272 9.98 0.83 -17.39
N LYS A 273 9.05 1.78 -17.48
CA LYS A 273 8.23 1.97 -18.69
C LYS A 273 9.07 2.38 -19.89
N THR A 274 8.72 1.84 -21.05
CA THR A 274 9.20 2.37 -22.34
C THR A 274 8.51 3.70 -22.66
N ALA A 275 9.06 4.49 -23.59
CA ALA A 275 8.44 5.74 -24.00
C ALA A 275 7.01 5.57 -24.56
N ALA A 276 6.70 4.40 -25.13
CA ALA A 276 5.37 4.08 -25.63
C ALA A 276 4.37 3.72 -24.52
N GLN A 277 4.85 3.24 -23.38
CA GLN A 277 4.03 2.85 -22.21
C GLN A 277 3.89 3.98 -21.18
N ASP A 278 4.69 5.05 -21.31
CA ASP A 278 4.50 6.26 -20.51
C ASP A 278 3.29 7.06 -21.03
N TYR A 279 2.09 6.64 -20.62
CA TYR A 279 0.84 7.21 -21.10
C TYR A 279 0.67 8.69 -20.77
N LEU A 280 1.26 9.16 -19.66
CA LEU A 280 1.25 10.57 -19.33
C LEU A 280 2.04 11.36 -20.38
N ARG A 281 3.26 10.90 -20.70
CA ARG A 281 4.10 11.50 -21.74
C ARG A 281 3.45 11.45 -23.12
N VAL A 282 2.90 10.28 -23.51
CA VAL A 282 2.26 10.09 -24.81
C VAL A 282 1.10 11.08 -25.02
N ILE A 283 0.25 11.27 -24.01
CA ILE A 283 -0.89 12.18 -24.11
C ILE A 283 -0.43 13.63 -24.22
N ILE A 284 0.59 14.03 -23.45
CA ILE A 284 1.18 15.38 -23.51
C ILE A 284 1.77 15.63 -24.91
N GLU A 285 2.61 14.73 -25.42
CA GLU A 285 3.21 14.88 -26.75
C GLU A 285 2.16 14.92 -27.86
N GLN A 286 1.07 14.16 -27.75
CA GLN A 286 -0.05 14.22 -28.69
C GLN A 286 -0.82 15.55 -28.60
N ALA A 287 -1.02 16.08 -27.40
CA ALA A 287 -1.66 17.38 -27.20
C ALA A 287 -0.82 18.53 -27.79
N ASP A 288 0.50 18.50 -27.56
CA ASP A 288 1.43 19.49 -28.10
C ASP A 288 1.46 19.44 -29.63
N LYS A 289 1.54 18.25 -30.23
CA LYS A 289 1.50 18.07 -31.70
C LYS A 289 0.21 18.60 -32.32
N ARG A 290 -0.95 18.35 -31.69
CA ARG A 290 -2.26 18.87 -32.17
C ARG A 290 -2.30 20.40 -32.11
N THR A 291 -1.74 20.98 -31.06
CA THR A 291 -1.70 22.44 -30.89
C THR A 291 -0.78 23.08 -31.94
N ALA A 292 0.40 22.51 -32.18
CA ALA A 292 1.33 22.96 -33.21
C ALA A 292 0.75 22.87 -34.62
N SER A 293 0.06 21.77 -34.96
CA SER A 293 -0.62 21.62 -36.26
C SER A 293 -1.71 22.66 -36.47
N SER A 294 -2.51 22.95 -35.43
CA SER A 294 -3.58 23.96 -35.52
C SER A 294 -3.06 25.40 -35.63
N ALA A 295 -1.85 25.68 -35.14
CA ALA A 295 -1.20 26.98 -35.28
C ALA A 295 -0.68 27.19 -36.71
N ASP A 296 -0.05 26.16 -37.30
CA ASP A 296 0.47 26.17 -38.68
C ASP A 296 -0.67 26.30 -39.72
N ASP A 297 -1.79 25.59 -39.53
CA ASP A 297 -2.97 25.74 -40.39
C ASP A 297 -3.59 27.16 -40.31
N GLY A 298 -3.62 27.76 -39.12
CA GLY A 298 -4.15 29.11 -38.90
C GLY A 298 -3.22 30.25 -39.34
N GLU A 299 -1.95 29.95 -39.65
CA GLU A 299 -0.98 30.88 -40.23
C GLU A 299 -1.04 30.81 -41.77
N ARG A 300 -1.17 29.61 -42.34
CA ARG A 300 -1.40 29.41 -43.78
C ARG A 300 -2.71 29.99 -44.31
N ASP A 301 -3.76 30.04 -43.48
CA ASP A 301 -5.04 30.69 -43.85
C ASP A 301 -5.01 32.22 -43.69
N ARG A 302 -3.99 32.79 -43.04
CA ARG A 302 -3.79 34.26 -42.96
C ARG A 302 -2.92 34.81 -44.08
N ASP A 303 -2.09 33.97 -44.68
CA ASP A 303 -1.23 34.30 -45.83
C ASP A 303 -1.92 34.07 -47.19
N ARG A 304 -3.23 33.80 -47.20
CA ARG A 304 -4.10 33.66 -48.39
C ARG A 304 -5.15 34.76 -48.41
#